data_AF-A0A239ZS25-F1
#
_entry.id   AF-A0A239ZS25-F1
#
_cell.length_a   1.000
_cell.length_b   1.000
_cell.length_c   1.000
_cell.angle_alpha   90.00
_cell.angle_beta   90.00
_cell.angle_gamma   90.00
#
_symmetry.space_group_name_H-M   'P 1'
#
loop_
_entity.id
_entity.type
_entity.pdbx_description
1 polymer ?
#
loop_
_entity_poly.entity_id
_entity_poly.type
_entity_poly.pdbx_seq_one_letter_code
_entity_poly.pdbx_strand_id
1 'polypeptide(L)'
;MKKLNIFQQEDLLTIEFDQSIVEIKNVYIKNEFDELQFFQTNKQNKFIINLKDVLNTFKQYDRETIYFLLEKSDGITQSIQKVNVKRYDCKIRDFETVSQDDAFITPYLTKNGVLQFTMKSELPVSTYFARRHIDKLAISNKEVFIKGKFSIQNSNLEYAKLNITSRLSENVTEVELNPTVFNIYKDLNATSYDFEVNILEEMKQYLCHQFDSEDIIDLFLNIKVKEFKHAFQIKLGNPRIMVERFAKGEISVDFGEVVKTAVPYYTMKGRNLSFRISEYNKEDYKAYKKLMRDYPTLIKNNLNKNKVWVIGEKSYKAQDNGYHFFKYMRLNHPNEEVYYVIDKNSEERKNVIPFGNVIDFKSKEHFEIMIKADVICSTHHTELLFPSHEANYVRKIRAKRIFLQHGVLGAKNLTQINGKQLK
;
A
#
# COMPACT_ATOMS: atom_id res chain seq x y z
N MET A 1 -15.67 15.90 -33.60
CA MET A 1 -15.14 14.54 -33.89
C MET A 1 -16.31 13.60 -34.13
N LYS A 2 -16.14 12.53 -34.91
CA LYS A 2 -17.17 11.49 -35.08
C LYS A 2 -17.39 10.76 -33.75
N LYS A 3 -18.62 10.33 -33.47
CA LYS A 3 -18.96 9.64 -32.21
C LYS A 3 -18.56 8.15 -32.22
N LEU A 4 -18.20 7.64 -31.05
CA LEU A 4 -17.99 6.21 -30.78
C LEU A 4 -18.56 5.87 -29.40
N ASN A 5 -19.65 5.12 -29.36
CA ASN A 5 -20.21 4.62 -28.10
C ASN A 5 -19.86 3.15 -27.94
N ILE A 6 -19.35 2.79 -26.77
CA ILE A 6 -19.06 1.41 -26.41
C ILE A 6 -19.65 1.16 -25.03
N PHE A 7 -20.39 0.08 -24.88
CA PHE A 7 -20.89 -0.33 -23.59
C PHE A 7 -20.98 -1.84 -23.54
N GLN A 8 -20.74 -2.40 -22.36
CA GLN A 8 -20.88 -3.82 -22.10
C GLN A 8 -22.09 -4.05 -21.19
N GLN A 9 -22.87 -5.07 -21.50
CA GLN A 9 -23.94 -5.57 -20.65
C GLN A 9 -23.76 -7.08 -20.55
N GLU A 10 -23.35 -7.56 -19.36
CA GLU A 10 -22.99 -8.96 -19.13
C GLU A 10 -21.93 -9.42 -20.15
N ASP A 11 -22.26 -10.44 -20.94
CA ASP A 11 -21.37 -11.04 -21.94
C ASP A 11 -21.37 -10.27 -23.27
N LEU A 12 -22.25 -9.28 -23.44
CA LEU A 12 -22.44 -8.58 -24.71
C LEU A 12 -21.72 -7.23 -24.72
N LEU A 13 -20.74 -7.10 -25.60
CA LEU A 13 -20.07 -5.84 -25.90
C LEU A 13 -20.71 -5.19 -27.13
N THR A 14 -21.35 -4.04 -26.94
CA THR A 14 -21.92 -3.24 -28.04
C THR A 14 -20.97 -2.11 -28.42
N ILE A 15 -20.70 -1.98 -29.71
CA ILE A 15 -19.86 -0.92 -30.29
C ILE A 15 -20.65 -0.22 -31.38
N GLU A 16 -20.86 1.07 -31.23
CA GLU A 16 -21.62 1.91 -32.17
C GLU A 16 -20.76 3.10 -32.62
N PHE A 17 -20.33 3.07 -33.88
CA PHE A 17 -19.69 4.21 -34.53
C PHE A 17 -20.74 5.16 -35.12
N ASP A 18 -20.33 6.41 -35.33
CA ASP A 18 -21.13 7.42 -36.02
C ASP A 18 -21.67 6.90 -37.36
N GLN A 19 -22.99 6.98 -37.55
CA GLN A 19 -23.68 6.45 -38.74
C GLN A 19 -23.26 7.12 -40.04
N SER A 20 -22.70 8.34 -39.96
CA SER A 20 -22.20 9.05 -41.14
C SER A 20 -20.90 8.45 -41.71
N ILE A 21 -20.28 7.46 -41.05
CA ILE A 21 -19.08 6.78 -41.55
C ILE A 21 -19.52 5.62 -42.47
N VAL A 22 -19.56 5.87 -43.77
CA VAL A 22 -20.03 4.87 -44.76
C VAL A 22 -19.02 3.76 -45.07
N GLU A 23 -17.76 3.97 -44.71
CA GLU A 23 -16.64 3.06 -45.03
C GLU A 23 -16.62 1.79 -44.17
N ILE A 24 -17.30 1.78 -43.02
CA ILE A 24 -17.21 0.67 -42.06
C ILE A 24 -17.96 -0.55 -42.60
N LYS A 25 -17.28 -1.70 -42.64
CA LYS A 25 -17.83 -2.98 -43.11
C LYS A 25 -18.05 -3.95 -41.97
N ASN A 26 -17.00 -4.60 -41.50
CA ASN A 26 -17.04 -5.61 -40.44
C ASN A 26 -16.05 -5.29 -39.33
N VAL A 27 -16.14 -6.06 -38.25
CA VAL A 27 -15.16 -6.05 -37.16
C VAL A 27 -14.53 -7.44 -37.08
N TYR A 28 -13.23 -7.47 -36.80
CA TYR A 28 -12.49 -8.69 -36.54
C TYR A 28 -11.92 -8.70 -35.12
N ILE A 29 -12.02 -9.83 -34.46
CA ILE A 29 -11.36 -10.11 -33.18
C ILE A 29 -10.36 -11.23 -33.44
N LYS A 30 -9.07 -10.97 -33.24
CA LYS A 30 -8.03 -11.94 -33.64
C LYS A 30 -6.78 -11.94 -32.76
N ASN A 31 -6.08 -13.06 -32.77
CA ASN A 31 -4.69 -13.17 -32.33
C ASN A 31 -3.80 -13.62 -33.52
N GLU A 32 -2.63 -14.21 -33.28
CA GLU A 32 -1.77 -14.70 -34.35
C GLU A 32 -2.24 -16.01 -35.00
N PHE A 33 -3.19 -16.72 -34.39
CA PHE A 33 -3.58 -18.08 -34.73
C PHE A 33 -5.02 -18.20 -35.26
N ASP A 34 -5.92 -17.33 -34.80
CA ASP A 34 -7.36 -17.44 -35.10
C ASP A 34 -8.01 -16.06 -35.24
N GLU A 35 -9.17 -16.04 -35.90
CA GLU A 35 -9.97 -14.84 -36.11
C GLU A 35 -11.47 -15.09 -36.07
N LEU A 36 -12.20 -14.15 -35.46
CA LEU A 36 -13.66 -14.08 -35.49
C LEU A 36 -14.11 -12.83 -36.21
N GLN A 37 -15.04 -12.99 -37.14
CA GLN A 37 -15.66 -11.89 -37.87
C GLN A 37 -17.05 -11.58 -37.31
N PHE A 38 -17.33 -10.30 -37.09
CA PHE A 38 -18.61 -9.80 -36.62
C PHE A 38 -19.20 -8.82 -37.64
N PHE A 39 -20.43 -9.08 -38.05
CA PHE A 39 -21.18 -8.26 -39.00
C PHE A 39 -21.95 -7.15 -38.29
N GLN A 40 -22.33 -6.13 -39.05
CA GLN A 40 -23.20 -5.06 -38.55
C GLN A 40 -24.58 -5.61 -38.18
N THR A 41 -25.19 -5.02 -37.16
CA THR A 41 -26.62 -5.23 -36.89
C THR A 41 -27.49 -4.56 -37.96
N ASN A 42 -28.81 -4.68 -37.84
CA ASN A 42 -29.76 -3.93 -38.67
C ASN A 42 -29.57 -2.41 -38.60
N LYS A 43 -28.88 -1.90 -37.56
CA LYS A 43 -28.44 -0.52 -37.46
C LYS A 43 -27.01 -0.40 -38.00
N GLN A 44 -26.84 0.48 -38.99
CA GLN A 44 -25.53 0.78 -39.58
C GLN A 44 -24.51 1.16 -38.49
N ASN A 45 -23.28 0.64 -38.66
CA ASN A 45 -22.12 0.89 -37.80
C ASN A 45 -22.26 0.45 -36.35
N LYS A 46 -23.24 -0.41 -36.07
CA LYS A 46 -23.43 -1.04 -34.76
C LYS A 46 -23.06 -2.51 -34.82
N PHE A 47 -22.22 -2.94 -33.89
CA PHE A 47 -21.76 -4.30 -33.70
C PHE A 47 -22.12 -4.78 -32.30
N ILE A 48 -22.52 -6.04 -32.18
CA ILE A 48 -22.75 -6.72 -30.89
C ILE A 48 -21.86 -7.96 -30.89
N ILE A 49 -20.98 -8.03 -29.90
CA ILE A 49 -20.00 -9.10 -29.74
C ILE A 49 -20.33 -9.85 -28.47
N ASN A 50 -20.55 -11.15 -28.57
CA ASN A 50 -20.67 -12.03 -27.42
C ASN A 50 -19.26 -12.47 -26.98
N LEU A 51 -18.84 -12.00 -25.82
CA LEU A 51 -17.51 -12.24 -25.27
C LEU A 51 -17.30 -13.71 -24.88
N LYS A 52 -18.35 -14.50 -24.64
CA LYS A 52 -18.22 -15.95 -24.44
C LYS A 52 -17.83 -16.68 -25.72
N ASP A 53 -18.32 -16.23 -26.87
CA ASP A 53 -17.96 -16.82 -28.17
C ASP A 53 -16.49 -16.53 -28.49
N VAL A 54 -16.04 -15.31 -28.17
CA VAL A 54 -14.63 -14.92 -28.25
C VAL A 54 -13.80 -15.80 -27.30
N LEU A 55 -14.21 -15.90 -26.03
CA LEU A 55 -13.49 -16.68 -25.03
C LEU A 55 -13.36 -18.15 -25.44
N ASN A 56 -14.43 -18.78 -25.92
CA ASN A 56 -14.43 -20.19 -26.35
C ASN A 56 -13.47 -20.44 -27.52
N THR A 57 -13.34 -19.48 -28.43
CA THR A 57 -12.44 -19.59 -29.59
C THR A 57 -10.98 -19.43 -29.15
N PHE A 58 -10.71 -18.47 -28.28
CA PHE A 58 -9.34 -18.08 -27.97
C PHE A 58 -8.72 -18.76 -26.73
N LYS A 59 -9.52 -19.36 -25.83
CA LYS A 59 -9.03 -20.00 -24.58
C LYS A 59 -8.04 -21.14 -24.79
N GLN A 60 -8.03 -21.76 -25.97
CA GLN A 60 -7.09 -22.83 -26.34
C GLN A 60 -5.67 -22.34 -26.60
N TYR A 61 -5.47 -21.03 -26.82
CA TYR A 61 -4.17 -20.46 -27.13
C TYR A 61 -3.51 -19.87 -25.89
N ASP A 62 -2.22 -20.12 -25.71
CA ASP A 62 -1.40 -19.50 -24.66
C ASP A 62 -1.06 -18.03 -25.02
N ARG A 63 -2.09 -17.18 -25.07
CA ARG A 63 -1.97 -15.76 -25.44
C ARG A 63 -2.85 -14.90 -24.55
N GLU A 64 -2.21 -13.89 -23.96
CA GLU A 64 -2.90 -12.96 -23.06
C GLU A 64 -3.65 -11.83 -23.77
N THR A 65 -3.35 -11.54 -25.04
CA THR A 65 -3.89 -10.37 -25.75
C THR A 65 -4.63 -10.79 -27.02
N ILE A 66 -5.82 -10.21 -27.22
CA ILE A 66 -6.62 -10.37 -28.44
C ILE A 66 -6.91 -8.98 -29.00
N TYR A 67 -6.73 -8.82 -30.31
CA TYR A 67 -6.85 -7.55 -31.00
C TYR A 67 -8.26 -7.32 -31.52
N PHE A 68 -8.78 -6.11 -31.27
CA PHE A 68 -9.97 -5.59 -31.93
C PHE A 68 -9.60 -4.79 -33.17
N LEU A 69 -10.13 -5.16 -34.32
CA LEU A 69 -9.82 -4.55 -35.62
C LEU A 69 -11.08 -4.18 -36.38
N LEU A 70 -11.05 -3.03 -37.05
CA LEU A 70 -12.14 -2.49 -37.84
C LEU A 70 -11.79 -2.57 -39.32
N GLU A 71 -12.68 -3.19 -40.09
CA GLU A 71 -12.62 -3.19 -41.55
C GLU A 71 -13.22 -1.91 -42.11
N LYS A 72 -12.47 -1.26 -42.99
CA LYS A 72 -12.95 -0.13 -43.78
C LYS A 72 -12.77 -0.38 -45.26
N SER A 73 -13.76 0.00 -46.05
CA SER A 73 -13.71 0.00 -47.50
C SER A 73 -14.39 1.23 -48.09
N ASP A 74 -13.71 1.89 -49.01
CA ASP A 74 -14.24 3.00 -49.82
C ASP A 74 -14.80 2.53 -51.18
N GLY A 75 -14.89 1.21 -51.39
CA GLY A 75 -15.33 0.59 -52.64
C GLY A 75 -14.20 0.31 -53.65
N ILE A 76 -13.00 0.85 -53.43
CA ILE A 76 -11.80 0.61 -54.26
C ILE A 76 -10.73 -0.13 -53.46
N THR A 77 -10.53 0.28 -52.21
CA THR A 77 -9.54 -0.27 -51.29
C THR A 77 -10.23 -0.87 -50.05
N GLN A 78 -9.54 -1.83 -49.43
CA GLN A 78 -9.94 -2.42 -48.15
C GLN A 78 -8.78 -2.30 -47.18
N SER A 79 -9.08 -1.91 -45.95
CA SER A 79 -8.09 -1.77 -44.88
C SER A 79 -8.63 -2.32 -43.57
N ILE A 80 -7.76 -3.00 -42.82
CA ILE A 80 -8.05 -3.49 -41.47
C ILE A 80 -7.16 -2.70 -40.51
N GLN A 81 -7.78 -2.01 -39.55
CA GLN A 81 -7.04 -1.13 -38.64
C GLN A 81 -7.47 -1.30 -37.18
N LYS A 82 -6.51 -1.10 -36.27
CA LYS A 82 -6.78 -0.99 -34.83
C LYS A 82 -7.63 0.24 -34.54
N VAL A 83 -8.60 0.09 -33.64
CA VAL A 83 -9.45 1.21 -33.22
C VAL A 83 -8.78 1.98 -32.09
N ASN A 84 -8.24 3.15 -32.43
CA ASN A 84 -7.78 4.12 -31.45
C ASN A 84 -8.92 5.07 -31.09
N VAL A 85 -9.41 5.00 -29.86
CA VAL A 85 -10.56 5.79 -29.39
C VAL A 85 -10.28 7.28 -29.37
N LYS A 86 -9.01 7.70 -29.32
CA LYS A 86 -8.61 9.12 -29.38
C LYS A 86 -9.01 9.82 -30.69
N ARG A 87 -9.36 9.06 -31.74
CA ARG A 87 -9.86 9.59 -33.02
C ARG A 87 -11.35 9.95 -32.98
N TYR A 88 -12.06 9.61 -31.91
CA TYR A 88 -13.51 9.74 -31.77
C TYR A 88 -13.89 10.55 -30.53
N ASP A 89 -15.07 11.18 -30.56
CA ASP A 89 -15.76 11.59 -29.35
C ASP A 89 -16.35 10.32 -28.71
N CYS A 90 -15.60 9.74 -27.77
CA CYS A 90 -15.81 8.39 -27.30
C CYS A 90 -16.50 8.35 -25.93
N LYS A 91 -17.52 7.50 -25.80
CA LYS A 91 -18.15 7.16 -24.51
C LYS A 91 -18.03 5.66 -24.30
N ILE A 92 -17.30 5.25 -23.27
CA ILE A 92 -17.16 3.86 -22.85
C ILE A 92 -17.84 3.68 -21.50
N ARG A 93 -18.57 2.59 -21.31
CA ARG A 93 -19.24 2.27 -20.04
C ARG A 93 -19.15 0.78 -19.72
N ASP A 94 -19.00 0.50 -18.43
CA ASP A 94 -19.28 -0.79 -17.82
C ASP A 94 -18.49 -1.99 -18.39
N PHE A 95 -17.25 -1.77 -18.86
CA PHE A 95 -16.38 -2.92 -19.13
C PHE A 95 -16.26 -3.79 -17.89
N GLU A 96 -16.32 -5.10 -18.09
CA GLU A 96 -16.30 -6.10 -17.03
C GLU A 96 -15.60 -7.35 -17.56
N THR A 97 -14.94 -8.07 -16.65
CA THR A 97 -14.36 -9.37 -16.95
C THR A 97 -15.46 -10.42 -17.09
N VAL A 98 -15.51 -11.08 -18.23
CA VAL A 98 -16.32 -12.29 -18.45
C VAL A 98 -15.44 -13.50 -18.17
N SER A 99 -15.97 -14.49 -17.45
CA SER A 99 -15.27 -15.74 -17.16
C SER A 99 -16.08 -16.98 -17.55
N GLN A 100 -15.39 -18.02 -18.00
CA GLN A 100 -15.95 -19.34 -18.30
C GLN A 100 -14.84 -20.39 -18.26
N ASP A 101 -15.06 -21.53 -17.60
CA ASP A 101 -14.11 -22.67 -17.55
C ASP A 101 -12.66 -22.26 -17.18
N ASP A 102 -12.50 -21.45 -16.13
CA ASP A 102 -11.21 -20.86 -15.69
C ASP A 102 -10.49 -19.96 -16.72
N ALA A 103 -11.14 -19.64 -17.84
CA ALA A 103 -10.69 -18.64 -18.80
C ALA A 103 -11.41 -17.30 -18.57
N PHE A 104 -10.71 -16.20 -18.84
CA PHE A 104 -11.20 -14.84 -18.60
C PHE A 104 -11.04 -14.01 -19.87
N ILE A 105 -11.92 -13.04 -20.08
CA ILE A 105 -11.76 -12.02 -21.12
C ILE A 105 -12.27 -10.67 -20.60
N THR A 106 -11.45 -9.65 -20.75
CA THR A 106 -11.81 -8.27 -20.36
C THR A 106 -11.53 -7.31 -21.51
N PRO A 107 -12.52 -6.56 -22.02
CA PRO A 107 -12.25 -5.44 -22.91
C PRO A 107 -11.56 -4.31 -22.13
N TYR A 108 -10.54 -3.71 -22.74
CA TYR A 108 -9.81 -2.61 -22.12
C TYR A 108 -9.19 -1.67 -23.16
N LEU A 109 -8.76 -0.50 -22.68
CA LEU A 109 -7.96 0.42 -23.47
C LEU A 109 -6.48 0.29 -23.11
N THR A 110 -5.65 0.06 -24.12
CA THR A 110 -4.19 0.19 -23.96
C THR A 110 -3.81 1.63 -23.56
N LYS A 111 -2.59 1.83 -23.05
CA LYS A 111 -2.07 3.17 -22.71
C LYS A 111 -2.23 4.20 -23.84
N ASN A 112 -2.13 3.76 -25.09
CA ASN A 112 -2.25 4.61 -26.28
C ASN A 112 -3.70 4.83 -26.75
N GLY A 113 -4.70 4.34 -26.02
CA GLY A 113 -6.12 4.47 -26.36
C GLY A 113 -6.62 3.47 -27.41
N VAL A 114 -5.90 2.38 -27.65
CA VAL A 114 -6.36 1.32 -28.57
C VAL A 114 -7.23 0.33 -27.80
N LEU A 115 -8.42 0.02 -28.33
CA LEU A 115 -9.33 -1.02 -27.81
C LEU A 115 -8.75 -2.42 -28.07
N GLN A 116 -8.66 -3.24 -27.03
CA GLN A 116 -8.18 -4.63 -27.07
C GLN A 116 -8.92 -5.47 -26.03
N PHE A 117 -8.67 -6.78 -26.03
CA PHE A 117 -9.09 -7.69 -24.98
C PHE A 117 -7.87 -8.33 -24.32
N THR A 118 -7.96 -8.54 -23.01
CA THR A 118 -6.98 -9.30 -22.24
C THR A 118 -7.60 -10.59 -21.74
N MET A 119 -6.85 -11.68 -21.77
CA MET A 119 -7.25 -12.99 -21.23
C MET A 119 -6.80 -13.22 -19.78
N LYS A 120 -6.25 -12.19 -19.14
CA LYS A 120 -5.83 -12.24 -17.72
C LYS A 120 -7.04 -12.36 -16.80
N SER A 121 -6.86 -13.10 -15.70
CA SER A 121 -7.87 -13.21 -14.64
C SER A 121 -8.23 -11.86 -14.01
N GLU A 122 -7.27 -10.93 -13.97
CA GLU A 122 -7.47 -9.58 -13.47
C GLU A 122 -6.93 -8.54 -14.44
N LEU A 123 -7.70 -7.45 -14.60
CA LEU A 123 -7.25 -6.30 -15.36
C LEU A 123 -6.22 -5.52 -14.54
N PRO A 124 -4.99 -5.29 -15.05
CA PRO A 124 -4.01 -4.53 -14.31
C PRO A 124 -4.51 -3.14 -13.96
N VAL A 125 -4.39 -2.72 -12.70
CA VAL A 125 -4.81 -1.38 -12.24
C VAL A 125 -4.15 -0.26 -13.05
N SER A 126 -2.95 -0.50 -13.58
CA SER A 126 -2.24 0.41 -14.47
C SER A 126 -2.93 0.68 -15.80
N THR A 127 -4.06 0.01 -16.10
CA THR A 127 -4.90 0.26 -17.27
C THR A 127 -5.55 1.63 -17.15
N TYR A 128 -6.22 1.89 -16.02
CA TYR A 128 -6.93 3.14 -15.76
C TYR A 128 -6.19 4.06 -14.79
N PHE A 129 -5.24 3.56 -14.03
CA PHE A 129 -4.47 4.35 -13.07
C PHE A 129 -3.05 4.62 -13.57
N ALA A 130 -2.61 5.88 -13.51
CA ALA A 130 -1.29 6.27 -13.97
C ALA A 130 -0.32 6.58 -12.83
N ARG A 131 -0.72 7.44 -11.87
CA ARG A 131 0.19 7.98 -10.85
C ARG A 131 -0.54 8.33 -9.56
N ARG A 132 0.21 8.35 -8.46
CA ARG A 132 -0.18 8.94 -7.17
C ARG A 132 1.03 9.51 -6.47
N HIS A 133 0.81 10.53 -5.65
CA HIS A 133 1.79 11.03 -4.69
C HIS A 133 1.13 11.80 -3.56
N ILE A 134 1.86 11.93 -2.45
CA ILE A 134 1.47 12.75 -1.30
C ILE A 134 2.28 14.05 -1.35
N ASP A 135 1.57 15.18 -1.40
CA ASP A 135 2.12 16.54 -1.44
C ASP A 135 2.32 17.13 -0.04
N LYS A 136 1.43 16.83 0.91
CA LYS A 136 1.51 17.29 2.30
C LYS A 136 0.90 16.23 3.22
N LEU A 137 1.53 16.05 4.38
CA LEU A 137 1.07 15.17 5.44
C LEU A 137 1.24 15.90 6.78
N ALA A 138 0.17 16.00 7.57
CA ALA A 138 0.22 16.48 8.95
C ALA A 138 -0.55 15.50 9.84
N ILE A 139 0.13 15.00 10.88
CA ILE A 139 -0.42 13.97 11.77
C ILE A 139 -0.21 14.39 13.21
N SER A 140 -1.30 14.47 13.96
CA SER A 140 -1.33 14.71 15.39
C SER A 140 -2.68 14.27 15.97
N ASN A 141 -2.84 14.38 17.29
CA ASN A 141 -4.15 14.22 17.93
C ASN A 141 -5.19 15.31 17.56
N LYS A 142 -4.83 16.30 16.72
CA LYS A 142 -5.73 17.36 16.24
C LYS A 142 -6.10 17.24 14.76
N GLU A 143 -5.29 16.53 13.97
CA GLU A 143 -5.56 16.35 12.54
C GLU A 143 -4.79 15.13 11.99
N VAL A 144 -5.39 14.48 11.00
CA VAL A 144 -4.71 13.54 10.11
C VAL A 144 -4.95 14.06 8.70
N PHE A 145 -4.26 15.15 8.38
CA PHE A 145 -4.43 15.86 7.13
C PHE A 145 -3.51 15.31 6.05
N ILE A 146 -4.11 14.96 4.91
CA ILE A 146 -3.42 14.42 3.74
C ILE A 146 -3.82 15.27 2.54
N LYS A 147 -2.81 15.81 1.84
CA LYS A 147 -2.96 16.40 0.50
C LYS A 147 -2.15 15.61 -0.48
N GLY A 148 -2.72 15.29 -1.63
CA GLY A 148 -2.00 14.58 -2.68
C GLY A 148 -2.65 14.75 -4.04
N LYS A 149 -2.08 14.02 -5.00
CA LYS A 149 -2.67 13.88 -6.33
C LYS A 149 -2.71 12.44 -6.75
N PHE A 150 -3.67 12.11 -7.59
CA PHE A 150 -3.66 10.90 -8.39
C PHE A 150 -4.01 11.21 -9.84
N SER A 151 -3.67 10.32 -10.75
CA SER A 151 -3.99 10.48 -12.16
C SER A 151 -4.60 9.19 -12.69
N ILE A 152 -5.71 9.34 -13.39
CA ILE A 152 -6.32 8.28 -14.20
C ILE A 152 -6.03 8.53 -15.67
N GLN A 153 -6.08 7.49 -16.49
CA GLN A 153 -5.80 7.56 -17.92
C GLN A 153 -6.82 6.74 -18.71
N ASN A 154 -7.13 7.21 -19.91
CA ASN A 154 -8.12 6.60 -20.79
C ASN A 154 -9.48 6.36 -20.10
N SER A 155 -9.81 7.22 -19.12
CA SER A 155 -11.00 7.04 -18.29
C SER A 155 -11.50 8.34 -17.69
N ASN A 156 -12.74 8.32 -17.22
CA ASN A 156 -13.42 9.40 -16.53
C ASN A 156 -13.72 8.98 -15.09
N LEU A 157 -13.34 9.83 -14.14
CA LEU A 157 -13.61 9.58 -12.73
C LEU A 157 -15.12 9.60 -12.45
N GLU A 158 -15.59 8.65 -11.67
CA GLU A 158 -16.95 8.61 -11.12
C GLU A 158 -16.94 8.99 -9.64
N TYR A 159 -16.13 8.30 -8.84
CA TYR A 159 -15.86 8.68 -7.46
C TYR A 159 -14.45 8.25 -7.04
N ALA A 160 -13.97 8.83 -5.94
CA ALA A 160 -12.76 8.42 -5.25
C ALA A 160 -13.03 8.38 -3.75
N LYS A 161 -12.56 7.33 -3.08
CA LYS A 161 -12.59 7.19 -1.62
C LYS A 161 -11.21 6.87 -1.08
N LEU A 162 -11.01 7.12 0.20
CA LEU A 162 -9.87 6.64 0.98
C LEU A 162 -10.36 5.54 1.91
N ASN A 163 -9.80 4.34 1.76
CA ASN A 163 -10.12 3.19 2.59
C ASN A 163 -9.01 3.01 3.64
N ILE A 164 -9.41 2.94 4.90
CA ILE A 164 -8.56 2.63 6.07
C ILE A 164 -8.79 1.16 6.40
N THR A 165 -7.74 0.35 6.37
CA THR A 165 -7.84 -1.07 6.71
C THR A 165 -6.54 -1.59 7.31
N SER A 166 -6.61 -2.66 8.09
CA SER A 166 -5.44 -3.34 8.64
C SER A 166 -5.02 -4.51 7.75
N ARG A 167 -3.85 -5.10 8.01
CA ARG A 167 -3.37 -6.22 7.18
C ARG A 167 -3.95 -7.57 7.58
N LEU A 168 -4.45 -7.65 8.80
CA LEU A 168 -4.92 -8.89 9.42
C LEU A 168 -6.43 -8.91 9.66
N SER A 169 -7.13 -7.79 9.48
CA SER A 169 -8.58 -7.71 9.63
C SER A 169 -9.29 -7.39 8.31
N GLU A 170 -10.53 -7.83 8.20
CA GLU A 170 -11.42 -7.53 7.07
C GLU A 170 -12.15 -6.18 7.24
N ASN A 171 -11.99 -5.50 8.38
CA ASN A 171 -12.67 -4.24 8.64
C ASN A 171 -12.11 -3.12 7.75
N VAL A 172 -13.02 -2.38 7.12
CA VAL A 172 -12.71 -1.23 6.26
C VAL A 172 -13.52 -0.03 6.72
N THR A 173 -12.86 1.10 6.94
CA THR A 173 -13.53 2.41 7.06
C THR A 173 -13.30 3.20 5.77
N GLU A 174 -14.39 3.57 5.10
CA GLU A 174 -14.35 4.36 3.87
C GLU A 174 -14.54 5.85 4.18
N VAL A 175 -13.74 6.69 3.54
CA VAL A 175 -13.85 8.16 3.60
C VAL A 175 -14.01 8.70 2.19
N GLU A 176 -15.10 9.43 1.94
CA GLU A 176 -15.32 10.06 0.63
C GLU A 176 -14.23 11.12 0.35
N LEU A 177 -13.68 11.09 -0.87
CA LEU A 177 -12.79 12.15 -1.36
C LEU A 177 -13.57 13.05 -2.32
N ASN A 178 -13.31 14.35 -2.24
CA ASN A 178 -13.84 15.34 -3.18
C ASN A 178 -12.72 15.87 -4.09
N PRO A 179 -12.19 15.05 -5.02
CA PRO A 179 -11.07 15.45 -5.85
C PRO A 179 -11.48 16.52 -6.87
N THR A 180 -10.59 17.49 -7.10
CA THR A 180 -10.75 18.51 -8.14
C THR A 180 -9.77 18.27 -9.28
N VAL A 181 -10.13 18.65 -10.50
CA VAL A 181 -9.25 18.48 -11.66
C VAL A 181 -8.05 19.42 -11.51
N PHE A 182 -6.84 18.84 -11.40
CA PHE A 182 -5.59 19.58 -11.37
C PHE A 182 -5.09 19.88 -12.78
N ASN A 183 -5.07 18.88 -13.66
CA ASN A 183 -4.60 19.03 -15.03
C ASN A 183 -5.16 17.95 -15.96
N ILE A 184 -5.33 18.27 -17.24
CA ILE A 184 -5.73 17.35 -18.31
C ILE A 184 -4.58 17.24 -19.32
N TYR A 185 -3.95 16.07 -19.37
CA TYR A 185 -2.87 15.74 -20.30
C TYR A 185 -3.43 15.11 -21.58
N LYS A 186 -3.71 15.94 -22.59
CA LYS A 186 -4.34 15.50 -23.85
C LYS A 186 -3.55 14.39 -24.57
N ASP A 187 -2.23 14.53 -24.69
CA ASP A 187 -1.40 13.56 -25.42
C ASP A 187 -1.41 12.17 -24.75
N LEU A 188 -1.40 12.17 -23.41
CA LEU A 188 -1.45 10.96 -22.59
C LEU A 188 -2.89 10.45 -22.38
N ASN A 189 -3.90 11.22 -22.78
CA ASN A 189 -5.31 11.00 -22.46
C ASN A 189 -5.50 10.71 -20.96
N ALA A 190 -4.89 11.55 -20.11
CA ALA A 190 -4.87 11.37 -18.68
C ALA A 190 -5.36 12.62 -17.95
N THR A 191 -6.10 12.43 -16.87
CA THR A 191 -6.56 13.50 -16.00
C THR A 191 -5.95 13.31 -14.63
N SER A 192 -5.31 14.35 -14.12
CA SER A 192 -4.80 14.40 -12.75
C SER A 192 -5.76 15.17 -11.87
N TYR A 193 -5.92 14.67 -10.65
CA TYR A 193 -6.81 15.22 -9.64
C TYR A 193 -6.04 15.57 -8.39
N ASP A 194 -6.37 16.71 -7.79
CA ASP A 194 -5.95 17.11 -6.45
C ASP A 194 -6.98 16.63 -5.44
N PHE A 195 -6.53 16.15 -4.28
CA PHE A 195 -7.40 15.87 -3.15
C PHE A 195 -6.78 16.36 -1.84
N GLU A 196 -7.66 16.72 -0.91
CA GLU A 196 -7.33 17.08 0.47
C GLU A 196 -8.36 16.42 1.38
N VAL A 197 -7.91 15.80 2.48
CA VAL A 197 -8.79 15.12 3.43
C VAL A 197 -8.18 15.16 4.83
N ASN A 198 -9.02 15.31 5.85
CA ASN A 198 -8.65 15.12 7.25
C ASN A 198 -9.42 13.92 7.78
N ILE A 199 -8.71 12.85 8.16
CA ILE A 199 -9.29 11.55 8.55
C ILE A 199 -9.13 11.24 10.04
N LEU A 200 -9.00 12.27 10.90
CA LEU A 200 -8.69 12.06 12.31
C LEU A 200 -9.74 11.21 13.02
N GLU A 201 -11.02 11.51 12.82
CA GLU A 201 -12.10 10.86 13.55
C GLU A 201 -12.29 9.42 13.08
N GLU A 202 -12.18 9.19 11.77
CA GLU A 202 -12.22 7.85 11.17
C GLU A 202 -11.03 7.00 11.62
N MET A 203 -9.83 7.58 11.71
CA MET A 203 -8.66 6.89 12.27
C MET A 203 -8.84 6.55 13.75
N LYS A 204 -9.42 7.46 14.55
CA LYS A 204 -9.68 7.19 15.98
C LYS A 204 -10.72 6.09 16.17
N GLN A 205 -11.81 6.13 15.39
CA GLN A 205 -12.83 5.08 15.39
C GLN A 205 -12.22 3.74 14.96
N TYR A 206 -11.40 3.74 13.90
CA TYR A 206 -10.73 2.52 13.45
C TYR A 206 -9.82 1.95 14.54
N LEU A 207 -9.09 2.80 15.26
CA LEU A 207 -8.22 2.37 16.36
C LEU A 207 -8.95 1.71 17.53
N CYS A 208 -10.27 1.87 17.68
CA CYS A 208 -11.04 1.20 18.73
C CYS A 208 -11.25 -0.31 18.46
N HIS A 209 -10.96 -0.81 17.26
CA HIS A 209 -11.04 -2.24 16.97
C HIS A 209 -9.94 -3.04 17.70
N GLN A 210 -10.14 -4.36 17.80
CA GLN A 210 -9.11 -5.28 18.27
C GLN A 210 -8.06 -5.49 17.16
N PHE A 211 -6.79 -5.53 17.53
CA PHE A 211 -5.68 -5.72 16.61
C PHE A 211 -4.73 -6.77 17.16
N ASP A 212 -4.17 -7.58 16.27
CA ASP A 212 -3.07 -8.48 16.64
C ASP A 212 -1.78 -7.70 16.89
N SER A 213 -0.89 -8.29 17.69
CA SER A 213 0.47 -7.80 17.82
C SER A 213 1.15 -7.80 16.46
N GLU A 214 1.77 -6.67 16.08
CA GLU A 214 2.42 -6.44 14.77
C GLU A 214 1.48 -6.03 13.62
N ASP A 215 0.18 -5.85 13.83
CA ASP A 215 -0.73 -5.34 12.79
C ASP A 215 -0.40 -3.89 12.37
N ILE A 216 -0.74 -3.57 11.13
CA ILE A 216 -0.41 -2.31 10.45
C ILE A 216 -1.66 -1.80 9.74
N ILE A 217 -2.00 -0.54 9.96
CA ILE A 217 -3.02 0.15 9.16
C ILE A 217 -2.39 0.60 7.85
N ASP A 218 -2.99 0.24 6.73
CA ASP A 218 -2.68 0.72 5.40
C ASP A 218 -3.82 1.63 4.90
N LEU A 219 -3.47 2.63 4.09
CA LEU A 219 -4.44 3.49 3.40
C LEU A 219 -4.50 3.14 1.92
N PHE A 220 -5.69 3.06 1.35
CA PHE A 220 -5.91 2.79 -0.07
C PHE A 220 -6.77 3.87 -0.71
N LEU A 221 -6.38 4.33 -1.90
CA LEU A 221 -7.29 5.03 -2.81
C LEU A 221 -8.20 3.98 -3.47
N ASN A 222 -9.50 4.06 -3.22
CA ASN A 222 -10.51 3.27 -3.90
C ASN A 222 -11.14 4.13 -5.01
N ILE A 223 -10.85 3.80 -6.26
CA ILE A 223 -11.19 4.62 -7.42
C ILE A 223 -12.21 3.88 -8.29
N LYS A 224 -13.31 4.56 -8.62
CA LYS A 224 -14.27 4.11 -9.61
C LYS A 224 -14.22 5.03 -10.82
N VAL A 225 -14.13 4.42 -11.99
CA VAL A 225 -14.20 5.10 -13.29
C VAL A 225 -15.45 4.65 -14.04
N LYS A 226 -15.91 5.46 -15.00
CA LYS A 226 -17.11 5.16 -15.79
C LYS A 226 -16.91 3.98 -16.74
N GLU A 227 -15.68 3.77 -17.18
CA GLU A 227 -15.34 2.82 -18.23
C GLU A 227 -15.30 1.37 -17.75
N PHE A 228 -15.13 1.14 -16.44
CA PHE A 228 -14.99 -0.19 -15.86
C PHE A 228 -15.97 -0.37 -14.71
N LYS A 229 -16.66 -1.50 -14.66
CA LYS A 229 -17.79 -1.76 -13.76
C LYS A 229 -17.37 -1.83 -12.28
N HIS A 230 -16.18 -2.33 -12.01
CA HIS A 230 -15.69 -2.49 -10.63
C HIS A 230 -14.76 -1.36 -10.23
N ALA A 231 -14.81 -0.95 -8.95
CA ALA A 231 -13.80 -0.05 -8.41
C ALA A 231 -12.47 -0.81 -8.21
N PHE A 232 -11.36 -0.08 -8.20
CA PHE A 232 -10.04 -0.67 -7.98
C PHE A 232 -9.28 0.10 -6.91
N GLN A 233 -8.46 -0.64 -6.16
CA GLN A 233 -7.75 -0.13 -4.99
C GLN A 233 -6.26 0.03 -5.24
N ILE A 234 -5.70 1.12 -4.70
CA ILE A 234 -4.28 1.43 -4.78
C ILE A 234 -3.78 1.95 -3.43
N LYS A 235 -2.78 1.30 -2.81
CA LYS A 235 -2.17 1.78 -1.56
C LYS A 235 -1.71 3.23 -1.69
N LEU A 236 -2.18 4.16 -0.86
CA LEU A 236 -1.74 5.56 -0.91
C LEU A 236 -0.24 5.65 -0.58
N GLY A 237 0.52 6.43 -1.34
CA GLY A 237 1.99 6.42 -1.23
C GLY A 237 2.70 7.37 -2.16
N ASN A 238 4.00 7.09 -2.37
CA ASN A 238 4.93 7.90 -3.15
C ASN A 238 4.99 9.36 -2.68
N PRO A 239 5.35 9.61 -1.41
CA PRO A 239 5.49 10.96 -0.91
C PRO A 239 6.58 11.73 -1.66
N ARG A 240 6.42 13.06 -1.72
CA ARG A 240 7.56 13.93 -2.05
C ARG A 240 8.68 13.72 -1.02
N ILE A 241 9.93 13.87 -1.46
CA ILE A 241 11.13 13.63 -0.64
C ILE A 241 11.06 14.34 0.72
N MET A 242 10.64 15.61 0.73
CA MET A 242 10.51 16.40 1.97
C MET A 242 9.37 15.91 2.86
N VAL A 243 8.26 15.44 2.27
CA VAL A 243 7.13 14.88 3.03
C VAL A 243 7.56 13.58 3.72
N GLU A 244 8.33 12.74 3.03
CA GLU A 244 8.90 11.51 3.61
C GLU A 244 9.85 11.81 4.75
N ARG A 245 10.82 12.71 4.52
CA ARG A 245 11.84 13.06 5.51
C ARG A 245 11.28 13.65 6.80
N PHE A 246 10.16 14.37 6.72
CA PHE A 246 9.55 15.03 7.87
C PHE A 246 8.26 14.36 8.36
N ALA A 247 7.95 13.16 7.86
CA ALA A 247 6.83 12.38 8.39
C ALA A 247 7.07 12.05 9.87
N LYS A 248 6.17 12.56 10.69
CA LYS A 248 6.20 12.47 12.15
C LYS A 248 4.78 12.63 12.67
N GLY A 249 4.63 12.44 13.97
CA GLY A 249 3.36 12.53 14.65
C GLY A 249 2.86 11.18 15.09
N GLU A 250 1.72 11.20 15.75
CA GLU A 250 1.06 10.05 16.34
C GLU A 250 -0.41 10.42 16.53
N ILE A 251 -1.28 9.43 16.38
CA ILE A 251 -2.68 9.49 16.80
C ILE A 251 -2.80 8.55 18.00
N SER A 252 -3.51 8.97 19.04
CA SER A 252 -3.74 8.16 20.24
C SER A 252 -5.21 8.20 20.66
N VAL A 253 -5.74 7.04 21.08
CA VAL A 253 -7.10 6.86 21.59
C VAL A 253 -7.04 6.14 22.93
N ASP A 254 -7.78 6.67 23.91
CA ASP A 254 -8.01 5.99 25.19
C ASP A 254 -9.01 4.85 24.98
N PHE A 255 -8.67 3.64 25.41
CA PHE A 255 -9.52 2.46 25.27
C PHE A 255 -9.44 1.59 26.54
N GLY A 256 -10.42 1.72 27.44
CA GLY A 256 -10.39 1.02 28.73
C GLY A 256 -9.17 1.41 29.56
N GLU A 257 -8.34 0.44 29.97
CA GLU A 257 -7.09 0.66 30.74
C GLU A 257 -5.85 0.87 29.86
N VAL A 258 -6.02 0.87 28.53
CA VAL A 258 -4.93 1.03 27.58
C VAL A 258 -5.08 2.29 26.74
N VAL A 259 -3.98 2.69 26.11
CA VAL A 259 -3.95 3.69 25.05
C VAL A 259 -3.49 2.98 23.77
N LYS A 260 -4.28 3.11 22.71
CA LYS A 260 -3.93 2.64 21.37
C LYS A 260 -3.38 3.80 20.58
N THR A 261 -2.30 3.56 19.83
CA THR A 261 -1.62 4.58 19.04
C THR A 261 -1.40 4.13 17.61
N ALA A 262 -1.35 5.09 16.69
CA ALA A 262 -0.95 4.90 15.30
C ALA A 262 0.18 5.87 14.96
N VAL A 263 1.33 5.32 14.57
CA VAL A 263 2.51 6.10 14.16
C VAL A 263 2.75 5.94 12.65
N PRO A 264 2.78 7.02 11.87
CA PRO A 264 2.98 6.94 10.42
C PRO A 264 4.39 6.48 10.06
N TYR A 265 4.49 5.70 8.99
CA TYR A 265 5.74 5.38 8.34
C TYR A 265 5.50 5.11 6.85
N TYR A 266 6.59 5.12 6.07
CA TYR A 266 6.56 4.68 4.68
C TYR A 266 7.14 3.28 4.56
N THR A 267 6.40 2.41 3.89
CA THR A 267 6.83 1.04 3.62
C THR A 267 8.07 1.02 2.74
N MET A 268 9.03 0.14 3.08
CA MET A 268 10.28 -0.02 2.33
C MET A 268 10.05 -0.33 0.85
N LYS A 269 9.11 -1.24 0.58
CA LYS A 269 8.69 -1.61 -0.78
C LYS A 269 7.48 -0.77 -1.18
N GLY A 270 7.62 0.03 -2.24
CA GLY A 270 6.53 0.83 -2.81
C GLY A 270 6.28 2.18 -2.14
N ARG A 271 6.99 2.54 -1.06
CA ARG A 271 6.90 3.85 -0.40
C ARG A 271 5.46 4.27 -0.08
N ASN A 272 4.65 3.31 0.37
CA ASN A 272 3.25 3.54 0.75
C ASN A 272 3.13 4.04 2.19
N LEU A 273 2.20 4.96 2.43
CA LEU A 273 1.88 5.47 3.76
C LEU A 273 1.09 4.40 4.54
N SER A 274 1.63 4.03 5.70
CA SER A 274 1.06 3.07 6.62
C SER A 274 1.23 3.57 8.05
N PHE A 275 0.54 2.96 9.01
CA PHE A 275 0.66 3.29 10.42
C PHE A 275 0.97 2.04 11.25
N ARG A 276 2.01 2.12 12.07
CA ARG A 276 2.29 1.11 13.09
C ARG A 276 1.32 1.30 14.24
N ILE A 277 0.60 0.25 14.59
CA ILE A 277 -0.31 0.27 15.74
C ILE A 277 0.46 -0.17 16.98
N SER A 278 0.17 0.46 18.12
CA SER A 278 0.73 0.02 19.39
C SER A 278 -0.22 0.30 20.53
N GLU A 279 -0.36 -0.70 21.40
CA GLU A 279 -1.07 -0.58 22.67
C GLU A 279 -0.09 -0.39 23.83
N TYR A 280 -0.50 0.40 24.82
CA TYR A 280 0.25 0.71 26.03
C TYR A 280 -0.70 0.72 27.23
N ASN A 281 -0.21 0.36 28.42
CA ASN A 281 -0.92 0.73 29.65
C ASN A 281 -0.97 2.27 29.76
N LYS A 282 -2.09 2.81 30.27
CA LYS A 282 -2.29 4.25 30.42
C LYS A 282 -1.20 4.95 31.25
N GLU A 283 -0.76 4.34 32.34
CA GLU A 283 0.25 4.92 33.23
C GLU A 283 1.62 4.98 32.55
N ASP A 284 2.02 3.90 31.88
CA ASP A 284 3.26 3.81 31.11
C ASP A 284 3.28 4.84 29.97
N TYR A 285 2.17 4.96 29.23
CA TYR A 285 2.04 5.93 28.15
C TYR A 285 2.09 7.38 28.67
N LYS A 286 1.44 7.66 29.80
CA LYS A 286 1.51 8.98 30.46
C LYS A 286 2.94 9.29 30.90
N ALA A 287 3.64 8.31 31.46
CA ALA A 287 5.04 8.45 31.85
C ALA A 287 5.94 8.68 30.64
N TYR A 288 5.71 7.97 29.53
CA TYR A 288 6.39 8.20 28.25
C TYR A 288 6.21 9.64 27.75
N LYS A 289 4.97 10.15 27.69
CA LYS A 289 4.73 11.53 27.23
C LYS A 289 5.35 12.57 28.17
N LYS A 290 5.35 12.32 29.48
CA LYS A 290 6.07 13.15 30.46
C LYS A 290 7.58 13.14 30.23
N LEU A 291 8.19 11.97 30.07
CA LEU A 291 9.60 11.81 29.72
C LEU A 291 9.96 12.58 28.44
N MET A 292 9.09 12.54 27.43
CA MET A 292 9.31 13.23 26.16
C MET A 292 9.27 14.76 26.29
N ARG A 293 8.39 15.27 27.15
CA ARG A 293 8.28 16.70 27.48
C ARG A 293 9.48 17.18 28.30
N ASP A 294 9.88 16.40 29.29
CA ASP A 294 10.90 16.76 30.26
C ASP A 294 12.33 16.46 29.73
N TYR A 295 12.47 15.77 28.59
CA TYR A 295 13.75 15.37 27.99
C TYR A 295 14.85 16.44 27.96
N PRO A 296 14.61 17.72 27.60
CA PRO A 296 15.67 18.73 27.53
C PRO A 296 16.42 18.92 28.87
N THR A 297 15.78 18.67 30.01
CA THR A 297 16.41 18.81 31.34
C THR A 297 17.20 17.55 31.75
N LEU A 298 17.02 16.43 31.06
CA LEU A 298 17.71 15.16 31.32
C LEU A 298 19.09 15.05 30.64
N ILE A 299 19.44 15.96 29.71
CA ILE A 299 20.71 15.93 28.94
C ILE A 299 21.92 16.43 29.78
N LYS A 300 21.83 16.46 31.11
CA LYS A 300 22.98 16.84 31.96
C LYS A 300 23.89 15.63 32.22
N ASN A 301 25.05 15.68 31.57
CA ASN A 301 26.37 15.11 31.95
C ASN A 301 26.42 13.69 32.53
N ASN A 302 26.81 12.72 31.70
CA ASN A 302 27.34 11.42 32.16
C ASN A 302 28.78 11.25 31.65
N LEU A 303 29.74 11.97 32.26
CA LEU A 303 31.15 11.81 31.91
C LEU A 303 31.86 10.67 32.66
N ASN A 304 31.18 9.91 33.53
CA ASN A 304 31.81 8.86 34.37
C ASN A 304 30.86 7.70 34.79
N LYS A 305 29.94 7.22 33.92
CA LYS A 305 29.04 6.08 34.27
C LYS A 305 29.37 4.83 33.44
N ASN A 306 29.15 3.65 34.02
CA ASN A 306 29.19 2.37 33.28
C ASN A 306 28.28 2.45 32.06
N LYS A 307 28.64 1.74 30.99
CA LYS A 307 27.83 1.73 29.78
C LYS A 307 26.52 1.01 30.03
N VAL A 308 25.43 1.58 29.54
CA VAL A 308 24.10 0.96 29.57
C VAL A 308 23.90 0.11 28.32
N TRP A 309 23.68 -1.19 28.49
CA TRP A 309 23.43 -2.15 27.43
C TRP A 309 21.98 -2.62 27.49
N VAL A 310 21.28 -2.51 26.37
CA VAL A 310 19.94 -3.09 26.19
C VAL A 310 20.04 -4.23 25.20
N ILE A 311 19.62 -5.42 25.61
CA ILE A 311 19.67 -6.65 24.81
C ILE A 311 18.25 -7.18 24.63
N GLY A 312 17.94 -7.73 23.47
CA GLY A 312 16.71 -8.46 23.25
C GLY A 312 16.66 -9.12 21.87
N GLU A 313 15.54 -9.78 21.58
CA GLU A 313 15.32 -10.45 20.30
C GLU A 313 14.08 -9.86 19.63
N LYS A 314 13.02 -10.65 19.47
CA LYS A 314 11.66 -10.11 19.38
C LYS A 314 11.14 -9.87 20.80
N SER A 315 10.14 -9.00 20.97
CA SER A 315 9.58 -8.67 22.28
C SER A 315 9.14 -9.92 23.06
N TYR A 316 8.71 -10.98 22.39
CA TYR A 316 8.25 -12.22 23.04
C TYR A 316 9.30 -13.36 23.05
N LYS A 317 10.56 -13.11 22.67
CA LYS A 317 11.60 -14.15 22.50
C LYS A 317 12.84 -13.94 23.39
N ALA A 318 13.38 -15.03 23.90
CA ALA A 318 14.60 -15.12 24.69
C ALA A 318 15.21 -16.53 24.62
N GLN A 319 15.72 -16.91 23.45
CA GLN A 319 16.25 -18.26 23.20
C GLN A 319 17.46 -18.32 22.25
N ASP A 320 17.85 -17.21 21.63
CA ASP A 320 18.86 -17.14 20.59
C ASP A 320 20.13 -16.40 21.10
N ASN A 321 20.97 -15.90 20.20
CA ASN A 321 22.21 -15.19 20.52
C ASN A 321 22.01 -14.02 21.50
N GLY A 322 20.83 -13.38 21.50
CA GLY A 322 20.49 -12.31 22.44
C GLY A 322 20.44 -12.83 23.88
N TYR A 323 19.71 -13.93 24.09
CA TYR A 323 19.68 -14.63 25.37
C TYR A 323 21.08 -15.07 25.84
N HIS A 324 21.84 -15.73 24.97
CA HIS A 324 23.16 -16.25 25.35
C HIS A 324 24.15 -15.13 25.70
N PHE A 325 24.16 -14.04 24.94
CA PHE A 325 24.99 -12.88 25.23
C PHE A 325 24.60 -12.21 26.54
N PHE A 326 23.30 -12.02 26.78
CA PHE A 326 22.80 -11.46 28.04
C PHE A 326 23.20 -12.32 29.25
N LYS A 327 22.99 -13.64 29.17
CA LYS A 327 23.40 -14.60 30.20
C LYS A 327 24.90 -14.50 30.49
N TYR A 328 25.73 -14.49 29.46
CA TYR A 328 27.18 -14.35 29.59
C TYR A 328 27.56 -13.06 30.33
N MET A 329 26.99 -11.93 29.92
CA MET A 329 27.25 -10.62 30.54
C MET A 329 26.84 -10.59 32.01
N ARG A 330 25.65 -11.10 32.36
CA ARG A 330 25.16 -11.12 33.74
C ARG A 330 25.99 -12.03 34.66
N LEU A 331 26.55 -13.12 34.14
CA LEU A 331 27.37 -14.06 34.92
C LEU A 331 28.83 -13.62 35.07
N ASN A 332 29.43 -13.03 34.03
CA ASN A 332 30.87 -12.72 34.00
C ASN A 332 31.18 -11.23 34.22
N HIS A 333 30.21 -10.34 33.98
CA HIS A 333 30.35 -8.89 34.10
C HIS A 333 29.19 -8.28 34.94
N PRO A 334 28.97 -8.74 36.18
CA PRO A 334 27.78 -8.37 36.96
C PRO A 334 27.67 -6.88 37.31
N ASN A 335 28.80 -6.15 37.28
CA ASN A 335 28.88 -4.70 37.56
C ASN A 335 28.48 -3.83 36.36
N GLU A 336 28.33 -4.41 35.16
CA GLU A 336 27.87 -3.69 33.98
C GLU A 336 26.34 -3.51 34.00
N GLU A 337 25.86 -2.36 33.54
CA GLU A 337 24.43 -2.04 33.44
C GLU A 337 23.82 -2.71 32.21
N VAL A 338 23.56 -4.01 32.31
CA VAL A 338 23.04 -4.84 31.21
C VAL A 338 21.61 -5.27 31.49
N TYR A 339 20.70 -4.94 30.57
CA TYR A 339 19.26 -5.20 30.68
C TYR A 339 18.75 -6.06 29.52
N TYR A 340 17.82 -6.97 29.81
CA TYR A 340 17.09 -7.72 28.80
C TYR A 340 15.66 -7.19 28.69
N VAL A 341 15.22 -6.83 27.48
CA VAL A 341 13.85 -6.36 27.21
C VAL A 341 13.00 -7.51 26.69
N ILE A 342 11.87 -7.77 27.36
CA ILE A 342 10.92 -8.81 26.95
C ILE A 342 9.50 -8.47 27.41
N ASP A 343 8.50 -8.92 26.67
CA ASP A 343 7.08 -8.80 27.04
C ASP A 343 6.82 -9.51 28.36
N LYS A 344 6.08 -8.83 29.26
CA LYS A 344 5.72 -9.36 30.59
C LYS A 344 4.97 -10.69 30.51
N ASN A 345 4.22 -10.91 29.43
CA ASN A 345 3.39 -12.08 29.18
C ASN A 345 4.10 -13.15 28.33
N SER A 346 5.38 -12.95 27.95
CA SER A 346 6.12 -13.95 27.19
C SER A 346 6.40 -15.19 28.04
N GLU A 347 6.11 -16.37 27.50
CA GLU A 347 6.48 -17.66 28.12
C GLU A 347 8.00 -17.83 28.27
N GLU A 348 8.78 -17.20 27.39
CA GLU A 348 10.25 -17.26 27.39
C GLU A 348 10.87 -16.29 28.41
N ARG A 349 10.08 -15.43 29.06
CA ARG A 349 10.54 -14.55 30.16
C ARG A 349 11.20 -15.33 31.28
N LYS A 350 10.73 -16.55 31.55
CA LYS A 350 11.33 -17.47 32.53
C LYS A 350 12.82 -17.78 32.27
N ASN A 351 13.27 -17.66 31.02
CA ASN A 351 14.66 -17.93 30.66
C ASN A 351 15.60 -16.83 31.18
N VAL A 352 15.14 -15.58 31.26
CA VAL A 352 15.98 -14.41 31.58
C VAL A 352 15.82 -13.91 33.01
N ILE A 353 14.67 -14.15 33.65
CA ILE A 353 14.40 -13.79 35.06
C ILE A 353 15.53 -14.20 36.01
N PRO A 354 16.11 -15.43 35.93
CA PRO A 354 17.15 -15.86 36.87
C PRO A 354 18.41 -15.00 36.88
N PHE A 355 18.65 -14.17 35.86
CA PHE A 355 19.85 -13.34 35.73
C PHE A 355 19.65 -11.89 36.19
N GLY A 356 18.44 -11.51 36.61
CA GLY A 356 18.08 -10.13 37.02
C GLY A 356 18.03 -9.15 35.84
N ASN A 357 17.83 -7.86 36.09
CA ASN A 357 17.82 -6.79 35.07
C ASN A 357 16.91 -7.05 33.85
N VAL A 358 15.74 -7.63 34.09
CA VAL A 358 14.72 -7.83 33.05
C VAL A 358 13.77 -6.64 33.07
N ILE A 359 13.56 -6.02 31.90
CA ILE A 359 12.68 -4.86 31.72
C ILE A 359 11.49 -5.29 30.86
N ASP A 360 10.29 -4.98 31.34
CA ASP A 360 9.06 -5.32 30.63
C ASP A 360 8.89 -4.43 29.40
N PHE A 361 8.61 -5.05 28.24
CA PHE A 361 8.42 -4.35 26.99
C PHE A 361 7.28 -3.32 27.12
N LYS A 362 7.55 -2.11 26.62
CA LYS A 362 6.67 -0.92 26.68
C LYS A 362 6.37 -0.36 28.08
N SER A 363 7.05 -0.80 29.13
CA SER A 363 6.94 -0.15 30.45
C SER A 363 7.60 1.23 30.47
N LYS A 364 7.29 2.04 31.49
CA LYS A 364 7.99 3.29 31.78
C LYS A 364 9.51 3.12 31.82
N GLU A 365 10.01 2.09 32.51
CA GLU A 365 11.43 1.78 32.63
C GLU A 365 12.04 1.50 31.25
N HIS A 366 11.30 0.80 30.37
CA HIS A 366 11.73 0.55 29.01
C HIS A 366 11.88 1.85 28.20
N PHE A 367 10.92 2.78 28.32
CA PHE A 367 11.05 4.08 27.66
C PHE A 367 12.28 4.86 28.12
N GLU A 368 12.57 4.85 29.42
CA GLU A 368 13.70 5.55 30.02
C GLU A 368 15.05 4.91 29.67
N ILE A 369 15.16 3.58 29.78
CA ILE A 369 16.44 2.89 29.57
C ILE A 369 16.90 3.01 28.12
N MET A 370 15.98 2.98 27.17
CA MET A 370 16.29 3.11 25.74
C MET A 370 16.87 4.49 25.40
N ILE A 371 16.47 5.55 26.10
CA ILE A 371 17.08 6.88 25.96
C ILE A 371 18.48 6.92 26.59
N LYS A 372 18.68 6.23 27.71
CA LYS A 372 19.95 6.16 28.45
C LYS A 372 20.95 5.17 27.83
N ALA A 373 20.49 4.28 26.94
CA ALA A 373 21.29 3.21 26.37
C ALA A 373 22.50 3.75 25.59
N ASP A 374 23.66 3.16 25.86
CA ASP A 374 24.88 3.37 25.07
C ASP A 374 24.98 2.33 23.95
N VAL A 375 24.46 1.13 24.18
CA VAL A 375 24.45 0.04 23.21
C VAL A 375 23.11 -0.69 23.22
N ILE A 376 22.56 -0.96 22.03
CA ILE A 376 21.39 -1.80 21.82
C ILE A 376 21.79 -2.98 20.96
N CYS A 377 21.65 -4.20 21.49
CA CYS A 377 21.95 -5.44 20.79
C CYS A 377 20.65 -6.20 20.50
N SER A 378 20.46 -6.62 19.24
CA SER A 378 19.38 -7.53 18.89
C SER A 378 19.78 -8.56 17.87
N THR A 379 19.21 -9.76 17.97
CA THR A 379 19.32 -10.79 16.93
C THR A 379 18.52 -10.45 15.68
N HIS A 380 17.59 -9.50 15.78
CA HIS A 380 16.78 -8.96 14.69
C HIS A 380 17.11 -7.47 14.47
N HIS A 381 16.33 -6.75 13.66
CA HIS A 381 16.46 -5.29 13.59
C HIS A 381 16.22 -4.69 14.98
N THR A 382 17.15 -3.86 15.46
CA THR A 382 17.09 -3.26 16.81
C THR A 382 15.83 -2.44 17.06
N GLU A 383 15.17 -1.96 16.00
CA GLU A 383 13.90 -1.22 16.12
C GLU A 383 12.76 -2.08 16.67
N LEU A 384 12.84 -3.41 16.58
CA LEU A 384 11.87 -4.30 17.22
C LEU A 384 11.91 -4.23 18.76
N LEU A 385 13.02 -3.73 19.32
CA LEU A 385 13.13 -3.48 20.76
C LEU A 385 12.64 -2.08 21.14
N PHE A 386 12.20 -1.24 20.22
CA PHE A 386 11.78 0.12 20.57
C PHE A 386 10.36 0.07 21.15
N PRO A 387 10.11 0.70 22.31
CA PRO A 387 8.76 0.74 22.88
C PRO A 387 7.80 1.56 22.02
N SER A 388 8.32 2.56 21.29
CA SER A 388 7.56 3.37 20.33
C SER A 388 8.40 3.69 19.10
N HIS A 389 7.72 3.81 17.96
CA HIS A 389 8.33 4.25 16.70
C HIS A 389 8.09 5.73 16.41
N GLU A 390 7.56 6.51 17.36
CA GLU A 390 7.37 7.95 17.17
C GLU A 390 8.73 8.61 16.84
N ALA A 391 8.81 9.30 15.70
CA ALA A 391 10.08 9.82 15.17
C ALA A 391 10.84 10.70 16.19
N ASN A 392 10.11 11.46 17.02
CA ASN A 392 10.72 12.29 18.07
C ASN A 392 11.39 11.46 19.16
N TYR A 393 10.82 10.32 19.53
CA TYR A 393 11.37 9.42 20.53
C TYR A 393 12.57 8.65 19.97
N VAL A 394 12.42 8.06 18.78
CA VAL A 394 13.51 7.32 18.11
C VAL A 394 14.75 8.19 17.92
N ARG A 395 14.59 9.47 17.56
CA ARG A 395 15.70 10.43 17.42
C ARG A 395 16.46 10.70 18.72
N LYS A 396 15.84 10.48 19.88
CA LYS A 396 16.48 10.65 21.19
C LYS A 396 17.28 9.42 21.62
N ILE A 397 17.07 8.26 21.00
CA ILE A 397 17.87 7.06 21.21
C ILE A 397 19.20 7.23 20.48
N ARG A 398 20.28 7.47 21.22
CA ARG A 398 21.64 7.72 20.70
C ARG A 398 22.56 6.50 20.73
N ALA A 399 22.04 5.36 21.21
CA ALA A 399 22.81 4.14 21.41
C ALA A 399 23.42 3.61 20.10
N LYS A 400 24.60 2.96 20.23
CA LYS A 400 25.17 2.14 19.17
C LYS A 400 24.29 0.91 18.95
N ARG A 401 23.79 0.72 17.73
CA ARG A 401 22.96 -0.43 17.34
C ARG A 401 23.84 -1.58 16.86
N ILE A 402 23.73 -2.76 17.47
CA ILE A 402 24.49 -3.96 17.14
C ILE A 402 23.52 -5.08 16.75
N PHE A 403 23.73 -5.64 15.56
CA PHE A 403 23.01 -6.80 15.07
C PHE A 403 23.80 -8.06 15.41
N LEU A 404 23.28 -8.89 16.32
CA LEU A 404 23.90 -10.13 16.77
C LEU A 404 23.75 -11.28 15.77
N GLN A 405 22.95 -11.07 14.72
CA GLN A 405 22.52 -12.08 13.75
C GLN A 405 21.72 -13.24 14.40
N HIS A 406 20.87 -13.87 13.59
CA HIS A 406 20.19 -15.12 13.92
C HIS A 406 20.28 -16.05 12.70
N GLY A 407 20.41 -17.35 12.97
CA GLY A 407 20.44 -18.39 11.95
C GLY A 407 21.73 -18.47 11.13
N VAL A 408 21.85 -19.55 10.35
CA VAL A 408 23.00 -19.83 9.49
C VAL A 408 22.88 -19.05 8.17
N LEU A 409 23.92 -18.28 7.83
CA LEU A 409 24.01 -17.57 6.56
C LEU A 409 24.51 -18.54 5.48
N GLY A 410 23.72 -18.75 4.42
CA GLY A 410 24.15 -19.58 3.28
C GLY A 410 23.00 -20.10 2.41
N ALA A 411 21.83 -20.38 3.01
CA ALA A 411 20.70 -20.96 2.28
C ALA A 411 19.75 -19.92 1.65
N LYS A 412 19.89 -18.62 2.00
CA LYS A 412 19.01 -17.53 1.54
C LYS A 412 19.81 -16.28 1.19
N ASN A 413 19.46 -15.62 0.09
CA ASN A 413 20.00 -14.30 -0.25
C ASN A 413 19.30 -13.23 0.62
N LEU A 414 19.97 -12.83 1.70
CA LEU A 414 19.45 -11.87 2.68
C LEU A 414 19.97 -10.44 2.45
N THR A 415 20.58 -10.14 1.30
CA THR A 415 21.24 -8.85 1.05
C THR A 415 20.29 -7.65 1.16
N GLN A 416 19.01 -7.83 0.85
CA GLN A 416 17.97 -6.78 1.01
C GLN A 416 17.45 -6.63 2.45
N ILE A 417 17.73 -7.59 3.34
CA ILE A 417 17.21 -7.63 4.72
C ILE A 417 18.33 -7.30 5.71
N ASN A 418 19.48 -7.99 5.59
CA ASN A 418 20.62 -7.90 6.50
C ASN A 418 21.79 -7.06 5.95
N GLY A 419 21.75 -6.68 4.67
CA GLY A 419 22.78 -5.82 4.09
C GLY A 419 22.71 -4.41 4.69
N LYS A 420 23.87 -3.76 4.89
CA LYS A 420 23.95 -2.32 5.18
C LYS A 420 23.41 -1.53 3.97
N GLN A 421 22.11 -1.49 3.79
CA GLN A 421 21.42 -0.66 2.79
C GLN A 421 21.00 0.70 3.38
N LEU A 422 21.44 1.02 4.59
CA LEU A 422 21.28 2.33 5.20
C LEU A 422 22.20 3.35 4.49
N LYS A 423 21.64 4.13 3.57
CA LYS A 423 22.18 5.45 3.19
C LYS A 423 21.53 6.53 4.04
#